data_AF-A0A7Y5L8K4-F1
#
_entry.id   AF-A0A7Y5L8K4-F1
#
_cell.length_a   1.000
_cell.length_b   1.000
_cell.length_c   1.000
_cell.angle_alpha   90.00
_cell.angle_beta   90.00
_cell.angle_gamma   90.00
#
_symmetry.space_group_name_H-M   'P 1'
#
loop_
_entity.id
_entity.type
_entity.pdbx_description
1 polymer ?
#
loop_
_entity_poly.entity_id
_entity_poly.type
_entity_poly.pdbx_seq_one_letter_code
_entity_poly.pdbx_strand_id
1 'polypeptide(L)'
;MQASFQACPGCGAVTPLVAGPAHRYMGASPGCWARFGEVLAREYSDPAYAGVHRITVDAYAAQHPGKPSPRSIQSVAVHLLGLYWALEKQLPLADVTQRIGRAVRAGKHYGHFRWLEPPFPLGAVTVFDVAEAQ
;
A
#
# COMPACT_ATOMS: atom_id res chain seq x y z
N MET A 1 30.72 1.10 -10.90
CA MET A 1 29.98 0.18 -10.01
C MET A 1 28.81 -0.37 -10.80
N GLN A 2 28.69 -1.68 -10.98
CA GLN A 2 27.50 -2.24 -11.65
C GLN A 2 26.31 -2.15 -10.68
N ALA A 3 25.20 -1.57 -11.15
CA ALA A 3 23.96 -1.57 -10.38
C ALA A 3 23.43 -3.01 -10.29
N SER A 4 23.28 -3.53 -9.08
CA SER A 4 22.63 -4.82 -8.83
C SER A 4 21.13 -4.58 -8.61
N PHE A 5 20.29 -5.54 -9.01
CA PHE A 5 18.83 -5.46 -8.92
C PHE A 5 18.25 -6.68 -8.22
N GLN A 6 17.07 -6.53 -7.62
CA GLN A 6 16.31 -7.59 -6.96
C GLN A 6 14.81 -7.42 -7.22
N ALA A 7 14.06 -8.52 -7.25
CA ALA A 7 12.60 -8.46 -7.23
C ALA A 7 12.11 -8.06 -5.82
N CYS A 8 11.13 -7.16 -5.74
CA CYS A 8 10.46 -6.82 -4.50
C CYS A 8 9.63 -8.03 -4.03
N PRO A 9 9.76 -8.49 -2.78
CA PRO A 9 9.00 -9.66 -2.29
C PRO A 9 7.49 -9.42 -2.17
N GLY A 10 7.05 -8.16 -2.13
CA GLY A 10 5.62 -7.80 -2.10
C GLY A 10 5.04 -7.73 -3.50
N CYS A 11 5.41 -6.71 -4.28
CA CYS A 11 4.80 -6.43 -5.58
C CYS A 11 5.51 -7.07 -6.78
N GLY A 12 6.68 -7.70 -6.61
CA GLY A 12 7.46 -8.29 -7.71
C GLY A 12 8.27 -7.30 -8.57
N ALA A 13 8.15 -5.99 -8.33
CA ALA A 13 8.89 -4.97 -9.08
C ALA A 13 10.42 -5.21 -9.04
N VAL A 14 11.11 -4.98 -10.15
CA VAL A 14 12.58 -5.03 -10.20
C VAL A 14 13.11 -3.71 -9.63
N THR A 15 13.80 -3.80 -8.50
CA THR A 15 14.27 -2.63 -7.73
C THR A 15 15.79 -2.65 -7.59
N PRO A 16 16.45 -1.48 -7.51
CA PRO A 16 17.86 -1.41 -7.15
C PRO A 16 18.14 -2.15 -5.83
N LEU A 17 19.22 -2.93 -5.80
CA LEU A 17 19.72 -3.57 -4.59
C LEU A 17 20.45 -2.53 -3.75
N VAL A 18 19.70 -1.81 -2.93
CA VAL A 18 20.22 -0.79 -2.03
C VAL A 18 20.11 -1.24 -0.58
N ALA A 19 21.09 -0.85 0.24
CA ALA A 19 20.95 -0.86 1.69
C ALA A 19 20.06 0.31 2.10
N GLY A 20 19.21 0.11 3.09
CA GLY A 20 18.31 1.16 3.56
C GLY A 20 17.17 0.64 4.40
N PRO A 21 16.34 1.56 4.95
CA PRO A 21 15.17 1.16 5.68
C PRO A 21 14.18 0.44 4.75
N ALA A 22 13.53 -0.58 5.30
CA ALA A 22 12.27 -1.10 4.78
C ALA A 22 11.19 -0.84 5.83
N HIS A 23 9.94 -0.80 5.40
CA HIS A 23 8.84 -0.66 6.34
C HIS A 23 8.73 -1.91 7.25
N ARG A 24 8.46 -1.71 8.54
CA ARG A 24 8.58 -2.76 9.57
C ARG A 24 7.72 -4.00 9.33
N TYR A 25 6.58 -3.85 8.67
CA TYR A 25 5.62 -4.94 8.47
C TYR A 25 4.98 -4.97 7.08
N MET A 26 5.28 -4.01 6.21
CA MET A 26 4.91 -4.11 4.80
C MET A 26 6.04 -4.83 4.09
N GLY A 27 5.73 -5.90 3.37
CA GLY A 27 6.71 -6.78 2.71
C GLY A 27 7.39 -6.16 1.49
N ALA A 28 7.99 -4.99 1.62
CA ALA A 28 8.67 -4.28 0.54
C ALA A 28 10.19 -4.45 0.58
N SER A 29 10.85 -4.47 -0.57
CA SER A 29 12.30 -4.29 -0.64
C SER A 29 12.66 -2.85 -0.24
N PRO A 30 13.89 -2.59 0.24
CA PRO A 30 14.35 -1.23 0.52
C PRO A 30 14.23 -0.30 -0.71
N GLY A 31 14.52 -0.81 -1.91
CA GLY A 31 14.38 -0.04 -3.15
C GLY A 31 12.92 0.30 -3.49
N CYS A 32 11.98 -0.62 -3.28
CA CYS A 32 10.55 -0.35 -3.47
C CYS A 32 10.05 0.70 -2.47
N TRP A 33 10.47 0.58 -1.20
CA TRP A 33 10.12 1.52 -0.14
C TRP A 33 10.69 2.92 -0.40
N ALA A 34 11.93 3.02 -0.89
CA ALA A 34 12.53 4.29 -1.28
C ALA A 34 11.73 4.97 -2.40
N ARG A 35 11.37 4.23 -3.46
CA ARG A 35 10.57 4.77 -4.57
C ARG A 35 9.18 5.22 -4.11
N PHE A 36 8.55 4.48 -3.19
CA PHE A 36 7.30 4.92 -2.56
C PHE A 36 7.47 6.21 -1.75
N GLY A 37 8.58 6.36 -1.02
CA GLY A 37 8.90 7.60 -0.32
C GLY A 37 9.01 8.80 -1.27
N GLU A 38 9.56 8.62 -2.46
CA GLU A 38 9.63 9.67 -3.49
C GLU A 38 8.24 10.08 -4.00
N VAL A 39 7.36 9.10 -4.25
CA VAL A 39 5.94 9.35 -4.58
C VAL A 39 5.28 10.16 -3.48
N LEU A 40 5.36 9.70 -2.22
CA LEU A 40 4.76 10.42 -1.09
C LEU A 40 5.32 11.83 -0.94
N ALA A 41 6.63 12.03 -1.15
CA ALA A 41 7.23 13.36 -1.07
C ALA A 41 6.63 14.33 -2.10
N ARG A 42 6.36 13.87 -3.34
CA ARG A 42 5.66 14.66 -4.36
C ARG A 42 4.23 14.96 -3.93
N GLU A 43 3.51 13.94 -3.46
CA GLU A 43 2.11 14.08 -3.06
C GLU A 43 1.91 15.02 -1.86
N TYR A 44 2.87 15.10 -0.94
CA TYR A 44 2.85 16.07 0.15
C TYR A 44 3.26 17.48 -0.26
N SER A 45 4.00 17.62 -1.36
CA SER A 45 4.54 18.90 -1.81
C SER A 45 3.61 19.64 -2.78
N ASP A 46 2.76 18.89 -3.51
CA ASP A 46 1.84 19.46 -4.49
C ASP A 46 0.37 19.15 -4.13
N PRO A 47 -0.45 20.18 -3.82
CA PRO A 47 -1.88 20.02 -3.55
C PRO A 47 -2.67 19.32 -4.66
N ALA A 48 -2.19 19.33 -5.91
CA ALA A 48 -2.82 18.61 -7.02
C ALA A 48 -2.95 17.11 -6.75
N TYR A 49 -2.04 16.54 -5.93
CA TYR A 49 -2.04 15.12 -5.57
C TYR A 49 -2.88 14.78 -4.33
N ALA A 50 -3.43 15.77 -3.62
CA ALA A 50 -4.24 15.53 -2.43
C ALA A 50 -5.44 14.61 -2.72
N GLY A 51 -5.96 14.68 -3.95
CA GLY A 51 -7.07 13.85 -4.42
C GLY A 51 -6.72 12.40 -4.75
N VAL A 52 -5.46 11.99 -4.77
CA VAL A 52 -5.06 10.60 -5.09
C VAL A 52 -4.27 9.92 -3.98
N HIS A 53 -3.64 10.70 -3.09
CA HIS A 53 -2.79 10.21 -2.00
C HIS A 53 -3.36 9.03 -1.21
N ARG A 54 -4.66 9.08 -0.89
CA ARG A 54 -5.35 7.99 -0.17
C ARG A 54 -5.27 6.67 -0.94
N ILE A 55 -5.59 6.69 -2.24
CA ILE A 55 -5.58 5.50 -3.10
C ILE A 55 -4.15 5.02 -3.28
N THR A 56 -3.18 5.93 -3.44
CA THR A 56 -1.74 5.59 -3.52
C THR A 56 -1.30 4.78 -2.31
N VAL A 57 -1.58 5.28 -1.10
CA VAL A 57 -1.20 4.60 0.16
C VAL A 57 -1.93 3.26 0.33
N ASP A 58 -3.25 3.24 0.09
CA ASP A 58 -4.05 2.03 0.26
C ASP A 58 -3.63 0.93 -0.75
N ALA A 59 -3.34 1.29 -2.01
CA ALA A 59 -2.85 0.36 -3.02
C ALA A 59 -1.45 -0.16 -2.68
N TYR A 60 -0.52 0.71 -2.31
CA TYR A 60 0.84 0.30 -1.97
C TYR A 60 0.84 -0.68 -0.80
N ALA A 61 0.09 -0.40 0.26
CA ALA A 61 0.05 -1.27 1.43
C ALA A 61 -0.62 -2.63 1.13
N ALA A 62 -1.67 -2.65 0.30
CA ALA A 62 -2.32 -3.89 -0.12
C ALA A 62 -1.40 -4.78 -0.99
N GLN A 63 -0.53 -4.17 -1.81
CA GLN A 63 0.49 -4.88 -2.58
C GLN A 63 1.69 -5.37 -1.76
N HIS A 64 1.80 -4.97 -0.49
CA HIS A 64 2.93 -5.34 0.37
C HIS A 64 2.46 -5.94 1.70
N PRO A 65 1.73 -7.06 1.69
CA PRO A 65 1.08 -7.62 2.88
C PRO A 65 2.06 -8.08 3.97
N GLY A 66 3.33 -8.33 3.64
CA GLY A 66 4.35 -8.78 4.59
C GLY A 66 4.18 -10.27 4.93
N LYS A 67 4.16 -10.59 6.22
CA LYS A 67 4.00 -11.96 6.73
C LYS A 67 2.77 -12.06 7.64
N PRO A 68 2.15 -13.24 7.80
CA PRO A 68 1.02 -13.43 8.72
C PRO A 68 1.34 -12.92 10.12
N SER A 69 0.64 -11.85 10.52
CA SER A 69 0.71 -11.25 11.86
C SER A 69 -0.51 -10.38 12.09
N PRO A 70 -0.93 -10.13 13.36
CA PRO A 70 -2.07 -9.25 13.63
C PRO A 70 -1.94 -7.86 12.99
N ARG A 71 -0.72 -7.29 12.93
CA ARG A 71 -0.46 -5.99 12.33
C ARG A 71 -0.58 -6.02 10.81
N SER A 72 0.01 -7.00 10.16
CA SER A 72 -0.10 -7.18 8.70
C SER A 72 -1.54 -7.43 8.27
N ILE A 73 -2.26 -8.30 9.00
CA ILE A 73 -3.69 -8.57 8.77
C ILE A 73 -4.51 -7.29 8.88
N GLN A 74 -4.32 -6.54 9.98
CA GLN A 74 -5.05 -5.29 10.19
C GLN A 74 -4.73 -4.26 9.10
N SER A 75 -3.45 -4.09 8.75
CA SER A 75 -3.00 -3.15 7.72
C SER A 75 -3.66 -3.49 6.38
N VAL A 76 -3.51 -4.71 5.87
CA VAL A 76 -4.11 -5.11 4.59
C VAL A 76 -5.62 -4.95 4.61
N ALA A 77 -6.29 -5.34 5.70
CA ALA A 77 -7.75 -5.21 5.80
C ALA A 77 -8.22 -3.76 5.71
N VAL A 78 -7.59 -2.82 6.42
CA VAL A 78 -8.03 -1.41 6.37
C VAL A 78 -7.77 -0.77 5.02
N HIS A 79 -6.67 -1.14 4.36
CA HIS A 79 -6.32 -0.62 3.04
C HIS A 79 -7.23 -1.20 1.95
N LEU A 80 -7.55 -2.49 1.98
CA LEU A 80 -8.54 -3.10 1.07
C LEU A 80 -9.94 -2.51 1.27
N LEU A 81 -10.36 -2.25 2.51
CA LEU A 81 -11.62 -1.55 2.78
C LEU A 81 -11.61 -0.13 2.21
N GLY A 82 -10.48 0.58 2.34
CA GLY A 82 -10.29 1.90 1.75
C GLY A 82 -10.46 1.89 0.23
N LEU A 83 -9.76 0.98 -0.45
CA LEU A 83 -9.87 0.78 -1.91
C LEU A 83 -11.30 0.40 -2.31
N TYR A 84 -11.95 -0.51 -1.58
CA TYR A 84 -13.33 -0.91 -1.84
C TYR A 84 -14.29 0.29 -1.79
N TRP A 85 -14.20 1.14 -0.75
CA TRP A 85 -15.08 2.30 -0.68
C TRP A 85 -14.77 3.36 -1.73
N ALA A 86 -13.49 3.59 -2.04
CA ALA A 86 -13.07 4.56 -3.04
C ALA A 86 -13.45 4.12 -4.47
N LEU A 87 -13.17 2.88 -4.84
CA LEU A 87 -13.28 2.39 -6.21
C LEU A 87 -14.64 1.73 -6.49
N GLU A 88 -15.03 0.76 -5.65
CA GLU A 88 -16.26 -0.03 -5.87
C GLU A 88 -17.52 0.71 -5.41
N LYS A 89 -17.39 1.57 -4.39
CA LYS A 89 -18.51 2.38 -3.89
C LYS A 89 -18.44 3.85 -4.25
N GLN A 90 -17.38 4.28 -4.93
CA GLN A 90 -17.21 5.65 -5.43
C GLN A 90 -17.48 6.71 -4.35
N LEU A 91 -17.14 6.39 -3.10
CA LEU A 91 -17.28 7.36 -2.02
C LEU A 91 -16.25 8.47 -2.21
N PRO A 92 -16.60 9.73 -1.90
CA PRO A 92 -15.62 10.81 -1.82
C PRO A 92 -14.47 10.39 -0.90
N LEU A 93 -13.22 10.59 -1.33
CA LEU A 93 -12.05 10.15 -0.57
C LEU A 93 -11.95 10.78 0.83
N ALA A 94 -12.50 11.98 0.98
CA ALA A 94 -12.65 12.65 2.27
C ALA A 94 -13.44 11.82 3.30
N ASP A 95 -14.38 10.98 2.84
CA ASP A 95 -15.24 10.16 3.70
C ASP A 95 -14.67 8.76 3.99
N VAL A 96 -13.74 8.28 3.16
CA VAL A 96 -13.22 6.89 3.22
C VAL A 96 -12.58 6.59 4.58
N THR A 97 -11.76 7.50 5.10
CA THR A 97 -11.10 7.35 6.41
C THR A 97 -12.13 7.17 7.54
N GLN A 98 -13.24 7.92 7.49
CA GLN A 98 -14.30 7.81 8.48
C GLN A 98 -15.00 6.43 8.40
N ARG A 99 -15.23 5.93 7.18
CA ARG A 99 -15.86 4.61 6.95
C ARG A 99 -14.99 3.46 7.45
N ILE A 100 -13.68 3.51 7.19
CA ILE A 100 -12.71 2.55 7.74
C ILE A 100 -12.79 2.53 9.27
N GLY A 101 -12.76 3.70 9.90
CA GLY A 101 -12.87 3.79 11.36
C GLY A 101 -14.16 3.17 11.91
N ARG A 102 -15.29 3.34 11.22
CA ARG A 102 -16.57 2.71 11.62
C ARG A 102 -16.52 1.18 11.48
N ALA A 103 -15.97 0.66 10.38
CA ALA A 103 -15.86 -0.79 10.19
C ALA A 103 -14.89 -1.45 11.17
N VAL A 104 -13.75 -0.83 11.48
CA VAL A 104 -12.81 -1.33 12.49
C VAL A 104 -13.47 -1.39 13.87
N ARG A 105 -14.28 -0.38 14.25
CA ARG A 105 -15.04 -0.40 15.51
C ARG A 105 -16.12 -1.47 15.51
N ALA A 106 -16.87 -1.60 14.42
CA ALA A 106 -17.90 -2.64 14.29
C ALA A 106 -17.30 -4.04 14.32
N GLY A 107 -16.15 -4.27 13.67
CA GLY A 107 -15.45 -5.56 13.62
C GLY A 107 -15.05 -6.10 15.00
N LYS A 108 -14.87 -5.22 16.00
CA LYS A 108 -14.70 -5.67 17.41
C LYS A 108 -15.87 -6.53 17.90
N HIS A 109 -17.05 -6.39 17.31
CA HIS A 109 -18.27 -7.12 17.67
C HIS A 109 -18.59 -8.28 16.71
N TYR A 110 -18.08 -8.28 15.48
CA TYR A 110 -18.41 -9.27 14.43
C TYR A 110 -17.27 -10.25 14.09
N GLY A 111 -16.15 -10.17 14.81
CA GLY A 111 -14.97 -11.02 14.60
C GLY A 111 -13.79 -10.26 14.01
N HIS A 112 -12.59 -10.75 14.30
CA HIS A 112 -11.35 -10.12 13.84
C HIS A 112 -11.12 -10.35 12.33
N PHE A 113 -10.46 -9.41 11.67
CA PHE A 113 -9.92 -9.63 10.33
C PHE A 113 -8.99 -10.86 10.34
N ARG A 114 -8.97 -11.58 9.22
CA ARG A 114 -8.16 -12.80 9.04
C ARG A 114 -7.11 -12.57 7.97
N TRP A 115 -6.06 -13.39 8.00
CA TRP A 115 -5.09 -13.43 6.91
C TRP A 115 -5.79 -13.79 5.61
N LEU A 116 -5.47 -13.03 4.57
CA LEU A 116 -5.88 -13.30 3.19
C LEU A 116 -4.60 -13.68 2.46
N GLU A 117 -4.58 -14.89 1.89
CA GLU A 117 -3.43 -15.30 1.09
C GLU A 117 -3.34 -14.37 -0.14
N PRO A 118 -2.21 -13.67 -0.34
CA PRO A 118 -2.10 -12.73 -1.44
C PRO A 118 -2.17 -13.47 -2.78
N PRO A 119 -2.88 -12.92 -3.78
CA PRO A 119 -2.83 -13.47 -5.13
C PRO A 119 -1.42 -13.30 -5.71
N PHE A 120 -1.03 -14.18 -6.63
CA PHE A 120 0.18 -14.01 -7.41
C PHE A 120 -0.15 -13.95 -8.90
N PRO A 121 0.19 -12.86 -9.61
CA PRO A 121 0.87 -11.65 -9.12
C PRO A 121 -0.06 -10.70 -8.32
N LEU A 122 0.53 -9.81 -7.50
CA LEU A 122 -0.17 -8.77 -6.71
C LEU A 122 -0.58 -7.52 -7.54
N GLY A 123 -0.80 -7.72 -8.83
CA GLY A 123 -1.11 -6.67 -9.81
C GLY A 123 0.02 -6.43 -10.82
N ALA A 124 -0.31 -5.75 -11.92
CA ALA A 124 0.64 -5.40 -12.99
C ALA A 124 1.21 -3.98 -12.86
N VAL A 125 0.53 -3.09 -12.12
CA VAL A 125 0.96 -1.72 -11.87
C VAL A 125 1.63 -1.67 -10.51
N THR A 126 2.81 -1.05 -10.44
CA THR A 126 3.64 -0.93 -9.25
C THR A 126 3.88 0.54 -8.91
N VAL A 127 4.53 0.79 -7.77
CA VAL A 127 4.92 2.15 -7.38
C VAL A 127 5.89 2.82 -8.37
N PHE A 128 6.61 2.03 -9.16
CA PHE A 128 7.49 2.58 -10.20
C PHE A 128 6.67 3.21 -11.32
N ASP A 129 5.61 2.55 -11.77
CA ASP A 129 4.69 3.08 -12.79
C ASP A 129 3.99 4.35 -12.31
N VAL A 130 3.57 4.38 -11.05
CA VAL A 130 2.97 5.59 -10.44
C VAL A 130 3.97 6.75 -10.43
N ALA A 131 5.22 6.49 -10.07
CA ALA A 131 6.25 7.52 -9.99
C ALA A 131 6.68 8.08 -11.37
N GLU A 132 6.49 7.32 -12.45
CA GLU A 132 6.68 7.82 -13.82
C GLU A 132 5.47 8.62 -14.32
N ALA A 133 4.29 8.41 -13.75
CA ALA A 133 3.06 9.09 -14.15
C ALA A 133 2.78 10.40 -13.39
N GLN A 134 3.56 10.72 -12.34
CA GLN A 134 3.48 11.94 -11.52
C GLN A 134 4.53 12.98 -11.88
#